data_AF-A0A2D6BPE4-F1
#
_entry.id   AF-A0A2D6BPE4-F1
#
_cell.length_a   1.000
_cell.length_b   1.000
_cell.length_c   1.000
_cell.angle_alpha   90.00
_cell.angle_beta   90.00
_cell.angle_gamma   90.00
#
_symmetry.space_group_name_H-M   'P 1'
#
loop_
_entity.id
_entity.type
_entity.pdbx_description
1 polymer ?
#
loop_
_entity_poly.entity_id
_entity_poly.type
_entity_poly.pdbx_seq_one_letter_code
_entity_poly.pdbx_strand_id
1 'polypeptide(L)'
;MDGKTALLLLAIAALGTGCATKPLDPNRYRLAHSGSSWRVSGEDGVLEDLQPRYPDFFQVVLDPTRSDEAPLGELRDDLEKEPIDRANYDALNAAAIGYYEMNLRGEQFREAGDVAFMTAGFRAAKIVAVPWRAYMEIHDEALRGAILDFFEDVASGEKQSSGRTTGRLAGIVHSLVEHEADPDRRARLQRVAATLQAALPPLPGLDDEPL
;
A
#
# COMPACT_ATOMS: atom_id res chain seq x y z
N MET A 1 8.87 -57.89 16.22
CA MET A 1 8.98 -56.41 16.21
C MET A 1 9.50 -56.09 14.84
N ASP A 2 8.55 -55.83 13.94
CA ASP A 2 8.74 -56.08 12.51
C ASP A 2 8.95 -54.77 11.77
N GLY A 3 9.93 -54.76 10.86
CA GLY A 3 10.44 -53.62 10.11
C GLY A 3 9.49 -53.05 9.04
N LYS A 4 8.19 -52.94 9.35
CA LYS A 4 7.19 -52.26 8.52
C LYS A 4 6.70 -50.93 9.12
N THR A 5 7.06 -50.62 10.37
CA THR A 5 6.70 -49.35 11.02
C THR A 5 7.69 -48.21 10.74
N ALA A 6 8.82 -48.49 10.08
CA ALA A 6 9.86 -47.49 9.78
C ALA A 6 9.70 -46.79 8.42
N LEU A 7 8.76 -47.24 7.57
CA LEU A 7 8.57 -46.73 6.21
C LEU A 7 7.38 -45.78 6.05
N LEU A 8 6.73 -45.39 7.15
CA LEU A 8 5.64 -44.39 7.17
C LEU A 8 6.10 -43.00 7.65
N LEU A 9 7.39 -42.81 7.93
CA LEU A 9 7.95 -41.54 8.42
C LEU A 9 8.83 -40.81 7.38
N LEU A 10 8.88 -41.29 6.13
CA LEU A 10 9.80 -40.76 5.11
C LEU A 10 9.14 -40.45 3.76
N ALA A 11 7.83 -40.18 3.75
CA ALA A 11 7.10 -39.79 2.54
C ALA A 11 6.11 -38.62 2.74
N ILE A 12 6.34 -37.76 3.74
CA ILE A 12 5.70 -36.43 3.81
C ILE A 12 6.81 -35.37 3.89
N ALA A 13 7.75 -35.43 2.94
CA ALA A 13 8.85 -34.48 2.82
C ALA A 13 9.04 -33.98 1.39
N ALA A 14 8.01 -34.09 0.53
CA ALA A 14 8.14 -33.78 -0.90
C ALA A 14 6.97 -32.96 -1.49
N LEU A 15 6.17 -32.28 -0.67
CA LEU A 15 5.11 -31.36 -1.15
C LEU A 15 5.06 -30.02 -0.40
N GLY A 16 6.16 -29.67 0.28
CA GLY A 16 6.27 -28.44 1.06
C GLY A 16 7.46 -27.60 0.62
N THR A 17 7.73 -27.45 -0.69
CA THR A 17 8.45 -26.27 -1.17
C THR A 17 7.51 -25.08 -0.96
N GLY A 18 7.46 -24.66 0.30
CA GLY A 18 6.74 -23.50 0.74
C GLY A 18 7.18 -22.32 -0.11
N CYS A 19 6.20 -21.59 -0.60
CA CYS A 19 6.32 -20.16 -0.79
C CYS A 19 6.95 -19.62 0.49
N ALA A 20 8.26 -19.41 0.48
CA ALA A 20 8.94 -18.68 1.54
C ALA A 20 8.43 -17.25 1.42
N THR A 21 7.29 -16.98 2.04
CA THR A 21 6.82 -15.61 2.30
C THR A 21 7.99 -14.93 2.99
N LYS A 22 8.65 -14.02 2.28
CA LYS A 22 9.66 -13.13 2.87
C LYS A 22 9.12 -12.65 4.23
N PRO A 23 9.95 -12.66 5.30
CA PRO A 23 9.52 -12.11 6.57
C PRO A 23 9.01 -10.69 6.33
N LEU A 24 7.76 -10.42 6.74
CA LEU A 24 7.15 -9.10 6.65
C LEU A 24 8.12 -8.08 7.26
N ASP A 25 8.47 -7.02 6.52
CA ASP A 25 9.24 -5.91 7.05
C ASP A 25 8.57 -5.41 8.35
N PRO A 26 9.27 -5.44 9.50
CA PRO A 26 8.73 -4.99 10.77
C PRO A 26 8.37 -3.49 10.77
N ASN A 27 8.87 -2.70 9.81
CA ASN A 27 8.58 -1.28 9.63
C ASN A 27 7.68 -1.04 8.41
N ARG A 28 6.46 -1.58 8.44
CA ARG A 28 5.57 -1.66 7.27
C ARG A 28 5.11 -0.29 6.74
N TYR A 29 5.14 0.76 7.56
CA TYR A 29 4.80 2.15 7.23
C TYR A 29 5.35 3.12 8.29
N ARG A 30 5.80 4.33 7.94
CA ARG A 30 6.09 5.38 8.92
C ARG A 30 4.83 6.20 9.20
N LEU A 31 4.37 6.17 10.44
CA LEU A 31 3.22 6.93 10.90
C LEU A 31 3.43 8.43 10.70
N ALA A 32 2.41 9.07 10.12
CA ALA A 32 2.36 10.50 9.97
C ALA A 32 2.39 11.18 11.35
N HIS A 33 3.05 12.34 11.44
CA HIS A 33 3.22 13.17 12.64
C HIS A 33 4.21 12.66 13.72
N SER A 34 4.34 11.35 13.98
CA SER A 34 5.21 10.84 15.04
C SER A 34 6.61 10.42 14.57
N GLY A 35 6.76 10.09 13.27
CA GLY A 35 8.00 9.52 12.74
C GLY A 35 8.26 8.07 13.20
N SER A 36 7.37 7.49 14.01
CA SER A 36 7.41 6.08 14.43
C SER A 36 6.94 5.17 13.29
N SER A 37 7.48 3.96 13.19
CA SER A 37 7.02 2.96 12.23
C SER A 37 5.88 2.12 12.81
N TRP A 38 4.83 1.87 12.03
CA TRP A 38 3.78 0.92 12.39
C TRP A 38 4.33 -0.51 12.37
N ARG A 39 4.39 -1.15 13.54
CA ARG A 39 4.72 -2.57 13.68
C ARG A 39 3.46 -3.43 13.68
N VAL A 40 3.50 -4.51 12.90
CA VAL A 40 2.44 -5.56 12.87
C VAL A 40 2.24 -6.23 14.24
N SER A 41 3.19 -6.07 15.18
CA SER A 41 3.14 -6.71 16.51
C SER A 41 2.15 -6.09 17.50
N GLY A 42 1.36 -5.06 17.13
CA GLY A 42 0.34 -4.48 18.01
C GLY A 42 0.89 -3.66 19.19
N GLU A 43 2.20 -3.33 19.18
CA GLU A 43 2.82 -2.57 20.28
C GLU A 43 2.52 -1.06 20.23
N ASP A 44 2.17 -0.51 19.06
CA ASP A 44 1.96 0.95 18.91
C ASP A 44 0.50 1.41 19.12
N GLY A 45 -0.46 0.50 19.24
CA GLY A 45 -1.87 0.82 19.52
C GLY A 45 -2.63 1.61 18.44
N VAL A 46 -1.98 1.94 17.31
CA VAL A 46 -2.54 2.83 16.29
C VAL A 46 -3.77 2.24 15.63
N LEU A 47 -3.77 0.94 15.34
CA LEU A 47 -4.94 0.32 14.73
C LEU A 47 -6.12 0.29 15.70
N GLU A 48 -5.84 0.05 16.98
CA GLU A 48 -6.79 0.07 18.08
C GLU A 48 -7.39 1.46 18.31
N ASP A 49 -6.60 2.51 18.09
CA ASP A 49 -7.04 3.91 18.14
C ASP A 49 -7.87 4.31 16.92
N LEU A 50 -7.49 3.84 15.72
CA LEU A 50 -8.13 4.24 14.45
C LEU A 50 -9.39 3.42 14.12
N GLN A 51 -9.48 2.16 14.55
CA GLN A 51 -10.64 1.30 14.28
C GLN A 51 -11.96 1.90 14.79
N PRO A 52 -12.06 2.42 16.03
CA PRO A 52 -13.26 3.08 16.51
C PRO A 52 -13.60 4.37 15.75
N ARG A 53 -12.61 5.03 15.15
CA ARG A 53 -12.79 6.28 14.41
C ARG A 53 -13.33 6.06 13.00
N TYR A 54 -12.83 5.04 12.29
CA TYR A 54 -13.25 4.71 10.92
C TYR A 54 -13.79 3.27 10.83
N PRO A 55 -14.86 2.95 11.59
CA PRO A 55 -15.29 1.56 11.77
C PRO A 55 -15.72 0.91 10.46
N ASP A 56 -16.48 1.62 9.62
CA ASP A 56 -16.97 1.06 8.36
C ASP A 56 -15.85 0.85 7.34
N PHE A 57 -14.84 1.73 7.35
CA PHE A 57 -13.64 1.58 6.55
C PHE A 57 -12.86 0.35 6.96
N PHE A 58 -12.54 0.21 8.26
CA PHE A 58 -11.75 -0.92 8.77
C PHE A 58 -12.48 -2.25 8.69
N GLN A 59 -13.80 -2.28 8.84
CA GLN A 59 -14.57 -3.51 8.62
C GLN A 59 -14.39 -4.05 7.19
N VAL A 60 -14.24 -3.18 6.18
CA VAL A 60 -13.97 -3.61 4.80
C VAL A 60 -12.49 -3.92 4.61
N VAL A 61 -11.60 -3.04 5.07
CA VAL A 61 -10.16 -3.20 4.79
C VAL A 61 -9.47 -4.30 5.58
N LEU A 62 -10.04 -4.74 6.70
CA LEU A 62 -9.51 -5.80 7.57
C LEU A 62 -10.21 -7.15 7.43
N ASP A 63 -11.39 -7.21 6.79
CA ASP A 63 -12.05 -8.48 6.46
C ASP A 63 -11.66 -8.99 5.05
N PRO A 64 -10.89 -10.08 4.94
CA PRO A 64 -10.45 -10.63 3.65
C PRO A 64 -11.57 -11.27 2.83
N THR A 65 -12.73 -11.54 3.45
CA THR A 65 -13.88 -12.16 2.77
C THR A 65 -14.78 -11.13 2.10
N ARG A 66 -14.60 -9.85 2.44
CA ARG A 66 -15.39 -8.74 1.92
C ARG A 66 -14.96 -8.31 0.52
N SER A 67 -15.95 -8.24 -0.36
CA SER A 67 -15.77 -7.84 -1.75
C SER A 67 -16.37 -6.46 -2.06
N ASP A 68 -16.74 -5.69 -1.04
CA ASP A 68 -17.27 -4.35 -1.22
C ASP A 68 -16.17 -3.29 -1.27
N GLU A 69 -16.57 -2.09 -1.68
CA GLU A 69 -15.70 -0.92 -1.71
C GLU A 69 -15.62 -0.30 -0.31
N ALA A 70 -14.39 -0.04 0.14
CA ALA A 70 -14.20 0.61 1.44
C ALA A 70 -14.79 2.03 1.39
N PRO A 71 -15.63 2.43 2.35
CA PRO A 71 -16.14 3.79 2.42
C PRO A 71 -15.00 4.76 2.71
N LEU A 72 -14.81 5.75 1.82
CA LEU A 72 -13.72 6.72 1.90
C LEU A 72 -14.18 8.13 2.32
N GLY A 73 -15.49 8.33 2.55
CA GLY A 73 -16.06 9.66 2.84
C GLY A 73 -15.41 10.31 4.06
N GLU A 74 -15.46 9.64 5.21
CA GLU A 74 -14.90 10.16 6.47
C GLU A 74 -13.39 10.40 6.38
N LEU A 75 -12.63 9.53 5.71
CA LEU A 75 -11.20 9.74 5.50
C LEU A 75 -10.92 11.00 4.69
N ARG A 76 -11.75 11.29 3.67
CA ARG A 76 -11.61 12.51 2.87
C ARG A 76 -11.96 13.74 3.68
N ASP A 77 -13.08 13.67 4.40
CA ASP A 77 -13.57 14.78 5.21
C ASP A 77 -12.55 15.16 6.29
N ASP A 78 -11.98 14.18 7.00
CA ASP A 78 -10.96 14.42 8.03
C ASP A 78 -9.62 14.86 7.43
N LEU A 79 -9.21 14.33 6.28
CA LEU A 79 -7.94 14.70 5.66
C LEU A 79 -7.97 16.12 5.09
N GLU A 80 -9.09 16.56 4.51
CA GLU A 80 -9.30 17.90 3.94
C GLU A 80 -9.77 18.93 4.99
N LYS A 81 -9.95 18.53 6.26
CA LYS A 81 -10.45 19.39 7.33
C LYS A 81 -9.49 20.53 7.66
N GLU A 82 -10.04 21.73 7.81
CA GLU A 82 -9.36 22.88 8.39
C GLU A 82 -10.02 23.34 9.72
N PRO A 83 -9.24 23.79 10.73
CA PRO A 83 -7.78 23.85 10.76
C PRO A 83 -7.15 22.45 10.83
N ILE A 84 -5.90 22.32 10.38
CA ILE A 84 -5.15 21.05 10.44
C ILE A 84 -4.96 20.62 11.89
N ASP A 85 -5.40 19.42 12.21
CA ASP A 85 -5.32 18.82 13.54
C ASP A 85 -4.99 17.32 13.46
N ARG A 86 -5.13 16.60 14.59
CA ARG A 86 -4.85 15.16 14.67
C ARG A 86 -5.69 14.33 13.69
N ALA A 87 -6.92 14.75 13.39
CA ALA A 87 -7.82 14.02 12.50
C ALA A 87 -7.23 13.85 11.09
N ASN A 88 -6.55 14.88 10.57
CA ASN A 88 -5.91 14.80 9.26
C ASN A 88 -4.84 13.69 9.22
N TYR A 89 -4.02 13.62 10.27
CA TYR A 89 -2.98 12.59 10.39
C TYR A 89 -3.57 11.20 10.66
N ASP A 90 -4.63 11.11 11.46
CA ASP A 90 -5.36 9.86 11.69
C ASP A 90 -5.97 9.32 10.38
N ALA A 91 -6.53 10.19 9.54
CA ALA A 91 -7.06 9.84 8.21
C ALA A 91 -5.96 9.36 7.26
N LEU A 92 -4.81 10.04 7.25
CA LEU A 92 -3.65 9.62 6.45
C LEU A 92 -3.11 8.26 6.89
N ASN A 93 -2.99 8.04 8.21
CA ASN A 93 -2.57 6.76 8.78
C ASN A 93 -3.56 5.63 8.45
N ALA A 94 -4.87 5.89 8.53
CA ALA A 94 -5.89 4.91 8.17
C ALA A 94 -5.85 4.56 6.68
N ALA A 95 -5.68 5.56 5.80
CA ALA A 95 -5.48 5.34 4.37
C ALA A 95 -4.23 4.50 4.10
N ALA A 96 -3.13 4.74 4.82
CA ALA A 96 -1.92 3.94 4.70
C ALA A 96 -2.16 2.48 5.08
N ILE A 97 -2.75 2.20 6.26
CA ILE A 97 -3.06 0.84 6.70
C ILE A 97 -3.98 0.14 5.67
N GLY A 98 -5.05 0.79 5.23
CA GLY A 98 -5.98 0.21 4.27
C GLY A 98 -5.33 -0.08 2.92
N TYR A 99 -4.46 0.81 2.43
CA TYR A 99 -3.66 0.55 1.24
C TYR A 99 -2.81 -0.72 1.42
N TYR A 100 -2.02 -0.82 2.49
CA TYR A 100 -1.12 -1.95 2.72
C TYR A 100 -1.85 -3.28 2.91
N GLU A 101 -3.02 -3.28 3.54
CA GLU A 101 -3.83 -4.48 3.73
C GLU A 101 -4.47 -4.95 2.41
N MET A 102 -5.05 -4.03 1.63
CA MET A 102 -5.61 -4.35 0.31
C MET A 102 -4.53 -4.83 -0.66
N ASN A 103 -3.37 -4.19 -0.62
CA ASN A 103 -2.23 -4.52 -1.45
C ASN A 103 -1.66 -5.91 -1.11
N LEU A 104 -1.56 -6.24 0.18
CA LEU A 104 -1.14 -7.57 0.64
C LEU A 104 -2.09 -8.67 0.16
N ARG A 105 -3.39 -8.45 0.29
CA ARG A 105 -4.40 -9.42 -0.18
C ARG A 105 -4.31 -9.64 -1.67
N GLY A 106 -4.14 -8.57 -2.44
CA GLY A 106 -3.90 -8.67 -3.87
C GLY A 106 -2.78 -9.65 -4.17
N GLU A 107 -1.61 -9.48 -3.54
CA GLU A 107 -0.47 -10.38 -3.74
C GLU A 107 -0.76 -11.86 -3.44
N GLN A 108 -1.61 -12.16 -2.46
CA GLN A 108 -2.01 -13.54 -2.16
C GLN A 108 -2.79 -14.20 -3.31
N PHE A 109 -3.45 -13.41 -4.17
CA PHE A 109 -4.16 -13.89 -5.35
C PHE A 109 -3.34 -13.81 -6.66
N ARG A 110 -2.09 -13.31 -6.61
CA ARG A 110 -1.25 -13.06 -7.78
C ARG A 110 -0.94 -14.34 -8.58
N GLU A 111 -0.65 -15.44 -7.89
CA GLU A 111 -0.25 -16.71 -8.54
C GLU A 111 -1.41 -17.42 -9.25
N ALA A 112 -2.66 -17.11 -8.88
CA ALA A 112 -3.85 -17.68 -9.49
C ALA A 112 -4.33 -16.91 -10.75
N GLY A 113 -3.72 -15.76 -11.07
CA GLY A 113 -4.16 -14.91 -12.19
C GLY A 113 -5.60 -14.40 -12.04
N ASP A 114 -6.10 -14.36 -10.80
CA ASP A 114 -7.53 -14.25 -10.50
C ASP A 114 -8.05 -12.80 -10.64
N VAL A 115 -9.32 -12.64 -10.99
CA VAL A 115 -10.04 -11.36 -11.01
C VAL A 115 -9.97 -10.64 -9.66
N ALA A 116 -9.83 -11.40 -8.58
CA ALA A 116 -9.61 -10.90 -7.22
C ALA A 116 -8.33 -10.04 -7.10
N PHE A 117 -7.24 -10.41 -7.76
CA PHE A 117 -5.99 -9.64 -7.78
C PHE A 117 -6.19 -8.25 -8.40
N MET A 118 -6.85 -8.19 -9.57
CA MET A 118 -7.12 -6.93 -10.27
C MET A 118 -8.03 -6.02 -9.45
N THR A 119 -9.02 -6.60 -8.78
CA THR A 119 -9.99 -5.87 -7.97
C THR A 119 -9.35 -5.29 -6.72
N ALA A 120 -8.48 -6.05 -6.05
CA ALA A 120 -7.69 -5.57 -4.92
C ALA A 120 -6.78 -4.39 -5.31
N GLY A 121 -6.08 -4.46 -6.45
CA GLY A 121 -5.25 -3.36 -6.96
C GLY A 121 -6.05 -2.09 -7.28
N PHE A 122 -7.26 -2.23 -7.85
CA PHE A 122 -8.15 -1.07 -8.06
C PHE A 122 -8.63 -0.44 -6.75
N ARG A 123 -8.98 -1.24 -5.74
CA ARG A 123 -9.39 -0.74 -4.43
C ARG A 123 -8.24 -0.05 -3.70
N ALA A 124 -7.04 -0.62 -3.73
CA ALA A 124 -5.84 0.01 -3.20
C ALA A 124 -5.58 1.38 -3.86
N ALA A 125 -5.74 1.47 -5.18
CA ALA A 125 -5.61 2.75 -5.90
C ALA A 125 -6.65 3.80 -5.48
N LYS A 126 -7.89 3.39 -5.17
CA LYS A 126 -8.93 4.32 -4.66
C LYS A 126 -8.57 4.90 -3.30
N ILE A 127 -7.96 4.10 -2.42
CA ILE A 127 -7.49 4.58 -1.11
C ILE A 127 -6.38 5.62 -1.31
N VAL A 128 -5.42 5.36 -2.21
CA VAL A 128 -4.32 6.29 -2.52
C VAL A 128 -4.81 7.61 -3.15
N ALA A 129 -5.93 7.58 -3.87
CA ALA A 129 -6.52 8.78 -4.45
C ALA A 129 -6.96 9.80 -3.38
N VAL A 130 -7.20 9.38 -2.14
CA VAL A 130 -7.59 10.27 -1.03
C VAL A 130 -6.42 11.20 -0.63
N PRO A 131 -5.23 10.69 -0.23
CA PRO A 131 -4.05 11.53 -0.02
C PRO A 131 -3.62 12.34 -1.23
N TRP A 132 -3.74 11.79 -2.44
CA TRP A 132 -3.43 12.52 -3.68
C TRP A 132 -4.27 13.79 -3.82
N ARG A 133 -5.60 13.67 -3.69
CA ARG A 133 -6.51 14.80 -3.78
C ARG A 133 -6.23 15.82 -2.67
N ALA A 134 -6.07 15.36 -1.43
CA ALA A 134 -5.77 16.24 -0.31
C ALA A 134 -4.49 17.05 -0.54
N TYR A 135 -3.46 16.45 -1.12
CA TYR A 135 -2.23 17.16 -1.48
C TYR A 135 -2.44 18.34 -2.43
N MET A 136 -3.43 18.23 -3.32
CA MET A 136 -3.73 19.25 -4.31
C MET A 136 -4.46 20.45 -3.72
N GLU A 137 -5.27 20.22 -2.69
CA GLU A 137 -6.13 21.24 -2.07
C GLU A 137 -5.48 21.89 -0.84
N ILE A 138 -4.69 21.13 -0.08
CA ILE A 138 -4.13 21.58 1.20
C ILE A 138 -2.84 22.36 0.99
N HIS A 139 -2.73 23.50 1.68
CA HIS A 139 -1.53 24.34 1.65
C HIS A 139 -0.65 24.23 2.90
N ASP A 140 -1.08 23.52 3.95
CA ASP A 140 -0.27 23.28 5.14
C ASP A 140 0.97 22.44 4.82
N GLU A 141 2.14 22.98 5.14
CA GLU A 141 3.41 22.38 4.75
C GLU A 141 3.69 21.07 5.50
N ALA A 142 3.28 20.97 6.76
CA ALA A 142 3.54 19.78 7.58
C ALA A 142 2.71 18.60 7.09
N LEU A 143 1.42 18.81 6.83
CA LEU A 143 0.54 17.77 6.30
C LEU A 143 0.91 17.39 4.85
N ARG A 144 1.27 18.35 3.99
CA ARG A 144 1.83 18.04 2.66
C ARG A 144 3.10 17.18 2.77
N GLY A 145 3.99 17.51 3.71
CA GLY A 145 5.18 16.71 4.00
C GLY A 145 4.84 15.27 4.39
N ALA A 146 3.86 15.06 5.27
CA ALA A 146 3.41 13.74 5.67
C ALA A 146 2.76 12.95 4.52
N ILE A 147 1.99 13.61 3.66
CA ILE A 147 1.41 12.98 2.47
C ILE A 147 2.52 12.55 1.49
N LEU A 148 3.59 13.34 1.34
CA LEU A 148 4.75 12.92 0.55
C LEU A 148 5.45 11.71 1.13
N ASP A 149 5.62 11.67 2.45
CA ASP A 149 6.18 10.51 3.14
C ASP A 149 5.36 9.24 2.85
N PHE A 150 4.02 9.36 2.86
CA PHE A 150 3.14 8.27 2.45
C PHE A 150 3.41 7.80 1.02
N PHE A 151 3.56 8.71 0.04
CA PHE A 151 3.86 8.32 -1.34
C PHE A 151 5.26 7.69 -1.49
N GLU A 152 6.24 8.16 -0.72
CA GLU A 152 7.58 7.56 -0.65
C GLU A 152 7.54 6.14 -0.08
N ASP A 153 6.78 5.91 0.98
CA ASP A 153 6.58 4.60 1.61
C ASP A 153 5.82 3.64 0.67
N VAL A 154 4.81 4.13 -0.04
CA VAL A 154 4.06 3.38 -1.05
C VAL A 154 4.97 2.94 -2.20
N ALA A 155 5.88 3.82 -2.65
CA ALA A 155 6.80 3.52 -3.73
C ALA A 155 7.99 2.64 -3.32
N SER A 156 8.45 2.75 -2.08
CA SER A 156 9.60 2.01 -1.55
C SER A 156 9.26 0.63 -0.98
N GLY A 157 7.99 0.39 -0.63
CA GLY A 157 7.58 -0.84 0.03
C GLY A 157 7.97 -2.12 -0.74
N GLU A 158 8.41 -3.15 0.00
CA GLU A 158 8.76 -4.50 -0.52
C GLU A 158 7.64 -5.22 -1.29
N LYS A 159 6.47 -4.60 -1.43
CA LYS A 159 5.27 -5.12 -2.09
C LYS A 159 4.76 -4.15 -3.14
N GLN A 160 5.62 -3.77 -4.08
CA GLN A 160 5.20 -3.19 -5.36
C GLN A 160 4.34 -4.24 -6.10
N SER A 161 3.06 -4.27 -5.78
CA SER A 161 2.14 -5.32 -6.18
C SER A 161 1.58 -5.00 -7.57
N SER A 162 1.95 -5.80 -8.55
CA SER A 162 1.51 -5.69 -9.95
C SER A 162 1.99 -4.46 -10.73
N GLY A 163 2.48 -4.68 -11.96
CA GLY A 163 2.78 -3.59 -12.89
C GLY A 163 1.60 -2.65 -13.19
N ARG A 164 0.33 -3.04 -12.90
CA ARG A 164 -0.84 -2.16 -13.10
C ARG A 164 -1.09 -1.21 -11.93
N THR A 165 -0.98 -1.67 -10.67
CA THR A 165 -1.07 -0.77 -9.51
C THR A 165 0.09 0.21 -9.54
N THR A 166 1.30 -0.27 -9.82
CA THR A 166 2.50 0.56 -10.02
C THR A 166 2.29 1.59 -11.14
N GLY A 167 1.66 1.22 -12.27
CA GLY A 167 1.41 2.15 -13.37
C GLY A 167 0.43 3.26 -13.02
N ARG A 168 -0.64 2.93 -12.28
CA ARG A 168 -1.59 3.95 -11.77
C ARG A 168 -0.94 4.85 -10.73
N LEU A 169 -0.17 4.28 -9.80
CA LEU A 169 0.60 5.03 -8.81
C LEU A 169 1.60 5.97 -9.50
N ALA A 170 2.31 5.50 -10.53
CA ALA A 170 3.22 6.33 -11.29
C ALA A 170 2.49 7.52 -11.94
N GLY A 171 1.31 7.30 -12.53
CA GLY A 171 0.49 8.37 -13.08
C GLY A 171 0.02 9.39 -12.03
N ILE A 172 -0.41 8.91 -10.86
CA ILE A 172 -0.78 9.76 -9.71
C ILE A 172 0.41 10.63 -9.29
N VAL A 173 1.57 10.01 -9.02
CA VAL A 173 2.76 10.74 -8.57
C VAL A 173 3.27 11.69 -9.65
N HIS A 174 3.18 11.33 -10.93
CA HIS A 174 3.55 12.23 -12.02
C HIS A 174 2.68 13.49 -12.04
N SER A 175 1.37 13.34 -11.85
CA SER A 175 0.48 14.51 -11.74
C SER A 175 0.85 15.42 -10.57
N LEU A 176 1.32 14.85 -9.44
CA LEU A 176 1.80 15.65 -8.30
C LEU A 176 3.09 16.42 -8.65
N VAL A 177 4.01 15.82 -9.41
CA VAL A 177 5.22 16.51 -9.88
C VAL A 177 4.87 17.75 -10.70
N GLU A 178 3.88 17.65 -11.58
CA GLU A 178 3.44 18.76 -12.45
C GLU A 178 2.84 19.93 -11.66
N HIS A 179 2.19 19.64 -10.54
CA HIS A 179 1.49 20.65 -9.72
C HIS A 179 2.31 21.16 -8.54
N GLU A 180 3.41 20.50 -8.16
CA GLU A 180 4.25 20.95 -7.06
C GLU A 180 5.11 22.13 -7.50
N ALA A 181 4.96 23.29 -6.85
CA ALA A 181 5.75 24.49 -7.13
C ALA A 181 7.10 24.51 -6.41
N ASP A 182 7.18 23.89 -5.23
CA ASP A 182 8.40 23.84 -4.43
C ASP A 182 9.42 22.88 -5.06
N PRO A 183 10.66 23.35 -5.33
CA PRO A 183 11.65 22.55 -6.04
C PRO A 183 12.11 21.32 -5.25
N ASP A 184 12.14 21.38 -3.92
CA ASP A 184 12.61 20.28 -3.08
C ASP A 184 11.54 19.18 -2.99
N ARG A 185 10.27 19.56 -2.79
CA ARG A 185 9.13 18.62 -2.84
C ARG A 185 8.94 18.03 -4.23
N ARG A 186 9.12 18.82 -5.29
CA ARG A 186 9.10 18.33 -6.67
C ARG A 186 10.21 17.30 -6.90
N ALA A 187 11.42 17.55 -6.42
CA ALA A 187 12.53 16.60 -6.53
C ALA A 187 12.26 15.29 -5.76
N ARG A 188 11.58 15.35 -4.60
CA ARG A 188 11.11 14.16 -3.88
C ARG A 188 10.13 13.36 -4.73
N LEU A 189 9.07 14.00 -5.23
CA LEU A 189 8.06 13.36 -6.09
C LEU A 189 8.65 12.76 -7.37
N GLN A 190 9.65 13.42 -7.96
CA GLN A 190 10.38 12.88 -9.12
C GLN A 190 11.13 11.58 -8.79
N ARG A 191 11.75 11.48 -7.61
CA ARG A 191 12.38 10.23 -7.16
C ARG A 191 11.36 9.12 -6.96
N VAL A 192 10.22 9.43 -6.33
CA VAL A 192 9.10 8.49 -6.16
C VAL A 192 8.61 7.99 -7.52
N ALA A 193 8.39 8.90 -8.48
CA ALA A 193 7.95 8.55 -9.83
C ALA A 193 8.98 7.66 -10.54
N ALA A 194 10.28 7.96 -10.42
CA ALA A 194 11.36 7.16 -10.99
C ALA A 194 11.40 5.75 -10.39
N THR A 195 11.25 5.62 -9.07
CA THR A 195 11.18 4.32 -8.38
C THR A 195 10.00 3.48 -8.87
N LEU A 196 8.81 4.10 -9.02
CA LEU A 196 7.63 3.42 -9.55
C LEU A 196 7.80 3.03 -11.02
N GLN A 197 8.40 3.90 -11.84
CA GLN A 197 8.65 3.63 -13.25
C GLN A 197 9.62 2.46 -13.45
N ALA A 198 10.70 2.40 -12.65
CA ALA A 198 11.68 1.32 -12.68
C ALA A 198 11.08 -0.05 -12.29
N ALA A 199 9.98 -0.03 -11.52
CA ALA A 199 9.26 -1.23 -11.08
C ALA A 199 8.24 -1.76 -12.10
N LEU A 200 7.98 -1.03 -13.19
CA LEU A 200 7.11 -1.51 -14.25
C LEU A 200 7.82 -2.60 -15.06
N PRO A 201 7.14 -3.73 -15.37
CA PRO A 201 7.70 -4.69 -16.30
C PRO A 201 7.92 -4.02 -17.66
N PRO A 202 8.99 -4.39 -18.40
CA PRO A 202 9.19 -3.91 -19.75
C PRO A 202 7.95 -4.24 -20.60
N LEU A 203 7.53 -3.28 -21.42
CA LEU A 203 6.43 -3.50 -22.35
C LEU A 203 6.81 -4.67 -23.27
N PRO A 204 6.00 -5.75 -23.36
CA PRO A 204 6.29 -6.81 -24.29
C PRO A 204 6.24 -6.26 -25.72
N GLY A 205 7.38 -6.28 -26.43
CA GLY A 205 7.45 -6.01 -27.87
C GLY A 205 8.13 -4.70 -28.33
N LEU A 206 9.14 -4.18 -27.61
CA LEU A 206 10.02 -3.12 -28.14
C LEU A 206 11.50 -3.51 -28.20
N ASP A 207 11.81 -4.80 -28.07
CA ASP A 207 13.08 -5.36 -28.48
C ASP A 207 12.81 -6.20 -29.75
N ASP A 208 13.59 -5.95 -30.81
CA ASP A 208 13.58 -6.57 -32.14
C ASP A 208 12.76 -5.89 -33.27
N GLU A 209 13.11 -4.65 -33.63
CA GLU A 209 13.26 -4.34 -35.06
C GLU A 209 14.60 -3.62 -35.28
N PRO A 210 15.60 -4.27 -35.93
CA PRO A 210 16.74 -3.55 -36.46
C PRO A 210 16.28 -2.68 -37.64
N LEU A 211 16.65 -1.39 -37.60
CA LEU A 211 16.58 -0.47 -38.74
C LEU A 211 17.37 -0.99 -39.94
#